data_AF-A0A2V7CVD5-F1
#
_entry.id   AF-A0A2V7CVD5-F1
#
_cell.length_a   1.000
_cell.length_b   1.000
_cell.length_c   1.000
_cell.angle_alpha   90.00
_cell.angle_beta   90.00
_cell.angle_gamma   90.00
#
_symmetry.space_group_name_H-M   'P 1'
#
loop_
_entity.id
_entity.type
_entity.pdbx_description
1 polymer ?
#
loop_
_entity_poly.entity_id
_entity_poly.type
_entity_poly.pdbx_seq_one_letter_code
_entity_poly.pdbx_strand_id
1 'polypeptide(L)' 'MTVVCAWCQRQGLRTVLREKEPLDWPVVSHGICEEHAKAFLAEVREGKTAGLPLDRRGS' A
#
# COMPACT_ATOMS: atom_id res chain seq x y z
N MET A 1 -11.37 -8.79 -12.80
CA MET A 1 -10.41 -8.72 -11.67
C MET A 1 -10.69 -7.47 -10.83
N THR A 2 -10.86 -7.62 -9.51
CA THR A 2 -11.13 -6.47 -8.62
C THR A 2 -9.89 -6.15 -7.80
N VAL A 3 -9.44 -4.89 -7.82
CA VAL A 3 -8.37 -4.43 -6.93
C VAL A 3 -9.01 -3.82 -5.68
N VAL A 4 -8.68 -4.36 -4.51
CA VAL A 4 -9.14 -3.83 -3.22
C VAL A 4 -7.96 -3.26 -2.43
N CYS A 5 -8.21 -2.27 -1.59
CA CYS A 5 -7.16 -1.77 -0.69
C CYS A 5 -6.90 -2.77 0.44
N ALA A 6 -5.66 -3.25 0.58
CA ALA A 6 -5.26 -4.15 1.66
C ALA A 6 -5.39 -3.50 3.04
N TRP A 7 -5.08 -2.21 3.16
CA TRP A 7 -5.18 -1.48 4.42
C TRP A 7 -6.61 -1.12 4.80
N CYS A 8 -7.47 -0.80 3.83
CA CYS A 8 -8.91 -0.70 4.12
C CYS A 8 -9.45 -2.06 4.60
N GLN A 9 -9.10 -3.15 3.89
CA GLN A 9 -9.58 -4.48 4.23
C GLN A 9 -9.17 -4.90 5.64
N ARG A 10 -7.94 -4.59 6.06
CA ARG A 10 -7.46 -4.83 7.43
C ARG A 10 -8.23 -4.04 8.49
N GLN A 11 -8.78 -2.88 8.15
CA GLN A 11 -9.62 -2.05 9.02
C GLN A 11 -11.10 -2.46 8.97
N GLY A 12 -11.45 -3.52 8.24
CA GLY A 12 -12.84 -3.96 8.05
C GLY A 12 -13.60 -3.16 6.99
N LEU A 13 -12.93 -2.27 6.26
CA LEU A 13 -13.53 -1.46 5.19
C LEU A 13 -13.21 -2.06 3.82
N ARG A 14 -14.22 -2.33 3.00
CA ARG A 14 -14.01 -2.84 1.63
C ARG A 14 -14.04 -1.69 0.63
N THR A 15 -12.89 -1.10 0.35
CA THR A 15 -12.75 -0.11 -0.74
C THR A 15 -12.28 -0.81 -2.01
N VAL A 16 -13.15 -0.85 -3.02
CA VAL A 16 -12.79 -1.26 -4.38
C VAL A 16 -12.08 -0.10 -5.06
N LEU A 17 -10.82 -0.29 -5.44
CA LEU A 17 -9.98 0.74 -6.05
C LEU A 17 -10.12 0.79 -7.56
N ARG A 18 -10.28 -0.37 -8.19
CA ARG A 18 -10.38 -0.50 -9.63
C ARG A 18 -10.99 -1.85 -9.99
N GLU A 19 -11.88 -1.84 -10.96
CA GLU A 19 -12.26 -3.01 -11.74
C GLU A 19 -11.40 -3.06 -13.01
N LYS A 20 -10.72 -4.18 -13.23
CA LYS A 20 -9.88 -4.41 -14.42
C LYS A 20 -10.39 -5.64 -15.16
N GLU A 21 -10.54 -5.48 -16.48
CA GLU A 21 -10.89 -6.58 -17.39
C GLU A 21 -9.75 -7.61 -17.48
N PRO A 22 -10.06 -8.90 -17.64
CA PRO A 22 -11.39 -9.50 -17.80
C PRO A 22 -12.19 -9.53 -16.49
N LEU A 23 -13.45 -9.08 -16.56
CA LEU A 23 -14.39 -9.11 -15.43
C LEU A 23 -14.67 -10.55 -14.94
N ASP A 24 -14.42 -11.55 -15.79
CA ASP A 24 -14.65 -12.98 -15.56
C ASP A 24 -13.58 -13.67 -14.71
N TRP A 25 -12.49 -12.99 -14.36
CA TRP A 25 -11.49 -13.56 -13.45
C TRP A 25 -11.80 -13.19 -11.99
N PRO A 26 -12.14 -14.17 -11.12
CA PRO A 26 -12.44 -13.97 -9.71
C PRO A 26 -11.18 -13.70 -8.88
N VAL A 27 -10.12 -13.16 -9.51
CA VAL A 27 -8.89 -12.80 -8.83
C VAL A 27 -9.09 -11.43 -8.20
N VAL A 28 -8.97 -11.39 -6.88
CA VAL A 28 -8.89 -10.15 -6.11
C VAL A 28 -7.42 -9.79 -5.98
N SER A 29 -7.04 -8.65 -6.56
CA SER A 29 -5.71 -8.06 -6.36
C SER A 29 -5.75 -7.12 -5.17
N HIS A 30 -4.66 -7.09 -4.40
CA HIS A 30 -4.51 -6.19 -3.27
C HIS A 30 -3.64 -5.00 -3.68
N GLY A 31 -4.18 -3.79 -3.56
CA GLY A 31 -3.47 -2.52 -3.78
C GLY A 31 -3.51 -1.64 -2.53
N ILE A 32 -3.04 -0.40 -2.66
CA ILE A 32 -3.15 0.65 -1.64
C ILE A 32 -3.94 1.80 -2.26
N CYS A 33 -4.96 2.31 -1.55
CA CYS A 33 -5.75 3.45 -2.03
C CYS A 33 -4.93 4.74 -2.04
N GLU A 34 -5.37 5.77 -2.76
CA GLU A 34 -4.65 7.04 -2.82
C GLU A 34 -4.47 7.69 -1.45
N GLU A 35 -5.45 7.59 -0.56
CA GLU A 35 -5.37 8.14 0.81
C GLU A 35 -4.29 7.44 1.63
N HIS A 36 -4.28 6.10 1.59
CA HIS A 36 -3.27 5.28 2.26
C HIS A 36 -1.89 5.44 1.64
N ALA A 37 -1.81 5.58 0.32
CA ALA A 37 -0.56 5.86 -0.36
C ALA A 37 0.00 7.24 0.05
N LYS A 38 -0.86 8.26 0.18
CA LYS A 38 -0.47 9.60 0.66
C LYS A 38 0.00 9.56 2.11
N ALA A 39 -0.73 8.87 2.99
CA ALA A 39 -0.34 8.69 4.39
C ALA A 39 1.03 8.00 4.49
N PHE A 40 1.21 6.88 3.78
CA PHE A 40 2.48 6.16 3.74
C PHE A 40 3.63 7.02 3.21
N LEU A 41 3.40 7.75 2.10
CA LEU A 41 4.41 8.62 1.52
C LEU A 41 4.72 9.81 2.43
N ALA A 42 3.75 10.31 3.19
CA ALA A 42 3.97 11.32 4.22
C ALA A 42 4.84 10.74 5.34
N GLU A 43 4.48 9.60 5.91
CA GLU A 43 5.26 8.93 6.96
C GLU A 43 6.70 8.63 6.51
N VAL A 44 6.89 8.13 5.29
CA VAL A 44 8.23 7.86 4.74
C VAL A 44 9.02 9.17 4.52
N ARG A 45 8.35 10.25 4.13
CA ARG A 45 9.00 11.56 3.97
C ARG A 45 9.37 12.18 5.31
N GLU A 46 8.52 12.05 6.31
CA GLU A 46 8.75 12.56 7.67
C GLU A 46 9.79 11.69 8.41
N GLY A 47 9.79 10.38 8.17
CA GLY A 47 10.79 9.43 8.64
C GLY A 47 12.16 9.58 7.95
N LYS A 48 12.27 10.31 6.84
CA LYS A 48 13.56 10.60 6.19
C LYS A 48 14.45 11.54 7.00
N THR A 49 13.92 12.14 8.07
CA THR A 49 14.70 12.94 9.03
C THR A 49 15.10 12.15 10.29
N ALA A 50 14.54 10.95 10.50
CA ALA A 50 15.01 10.02 11.53
C ALA A 50 15.90 8.96 10.87
N GLY A 51 17.18 9.32 10.67
CA GLY A 51 18.16 8.49 10.00
C GLY A 51 18.23 7.08 10.58
N LEU A 52 18.13 6.09 9.69
CA LEU A 52 18.78 4.81 9.93
C LEU A 52 20.26 5.01 9.56
N PRO A 53 21.21 5.02 10.50
CA PRO A 53 22.59 4.77 10.13
C PRO A 53 22.63 3.33 9.61
N LEU A 54 22.69 3.18 8.28
CA LEU A 54 23.18 1.96 7.66
C LEU A 54 24.67 1.87 8.00
N ASP A 55 24.98 1.48 9.24
CA ASP A 55 26.31 1.05 9.66
C ASP A 55 26.61 -0.26 8.92
N ARG A 56 27.01 -0.15 7.65
CA ARG A 56 27.80 -1.17 6.96
C ARG A 56 29.21 -1.13 7.56
N ARG A 57 29.33 -1.62 8.80
CA ARG A 57 30.64 -1.90 9.37
C ARG A 57 31.08 -3.26 8.83
N GLY A 58 32.02 -3.22 7.90
CA GLY A 58 32.75 -4.40 7.50
C GLY A 58 33.48 -5.02 8.69
N SER A 59 33.49 -6.34 8.74
CA SER A 59 34.53 -7.19 9.33
C SER A 59 34.47 -8.52 8.61
#